data_AF-A0A8X6T4A3-F1
#
_entry.id   AF-A0A8X6T4A3-F1
#
_cell.length_a   1.000
_cell.length_b   1.000
_cell.length_c   1.000
_cell.angle_alpha   90.00
_cell.angle_beta   90.00
_cell.angle_gamma   90.00
#
_symmetry.space_group_name_H-M   'P 1'
#
loop_
_entity.id
_entity.type
_entity.pdbx_description
1 polymer ?
#
loop_
_entity_poly.entity_id
_entity_poly.type
_entity_poly.pdbx_seq_one_letter_code
_entity_poly.pdbx_strand_id
1 'polypeptide(L)'
;MPRFDLITIDAKGVVRRIKGIAHPWKPSMPKAPSGQLLLCYIHQTWKTGEKVKVMNNAIHAVPMNELEAMKKGINDLYALVAEERLRNDANSREPTTKKGVFVDPFFDDDMRDQGIVQFAAIVNKELILPIDVEIIDVEKGKKPYLLPYELEPVLEQLLQTKSERINPYQAFDPVPAKVTMNKNIDHWPEVTTIWKSPVTGQFNTRETTELLSISTYEAEFMREAVQDFEIEGFSPNEKLKEHKHLPWDESRHIGGVELWFTNSGRKRVVVQIRETTVGVPSQTVIAENSIEPTKINTDGTATRITWSPVFCHAGQEYAIVLLTDDADTAVKIAELGKYDAVNSRWVTSQPYQVGVLLSSSNASTWTPHQNFDLTFRLLAAKFTEFFHLFDLGKVTANNTSDLIALTNVEKVGFDTNVEFILIDEEGKENFLSDNLPLALRARISGELTVKVALKGSGEKSPVLYPGLQLVLGNLSESGDYVTRSITAGSNTKITITYDALIPGTADVKAYVQKGVEKWQLVDLTTGKPIGENWVERTHVLTNFNANETRVKLVLSGTVVYRPKVKNLRIIVT
;
A
#
# COMPACT_ATOMS: atom_id res chain seq x y z
N MET A 1 54.99 3.79 -12.47
CA MET A 1 53.84 4.61 -12.95
C MET A 1 52.63 4.29 -12.09
N PRO A 2 51.86 5.26 -11.59
CA PRO A 2 50.76 4.99 -10.66
C PRO A 2 49.65 4.15 -11.31
N ARG A 3 48.94 3.34 -10.51
CA ARG A 3 47.89 2.40 -10.95
C ARG A 3 46.83 2.22 -9.85
N PHE A 4 45.57 2.09 -10.24
CA PHE A 4 44.50 1.58 -9.37
C PHE A 4 44.25 0.10 -9.63
N ASP A 5 44.28 -0.72 -8.59
CA ASP A 5 43.82 -2.10 -8.64
C ASP A 5 42.52 -2.23 -7.86
N LEU A 6 41.64 -3.12 -8.28
CA LEU A 6 40.39 -3.42 -7.59
C LEU A 6 40.47 -4.81 -6.95
N ILE A 7 40.06 -4.92 -5.70
CA ILE A 7 39.86 -6.20 -5.01
C ILE A 7 38.37 -6.52 -5.03
N THR A 8 38.04 -7.70 -5.53
CA THR A 8 36.69 -8.25 -5.56
C THR A 8 36.65 -9.62 -4.88
N ILE A 9 35.46 -10.06 -4.49
CA ILE A 9 35.19 -11.42 -4.01
C ILE A 9 34.12 -12.07 -4.89
N ASP A 10 34.37 -13.31 -5.29
CA ASP A 10 33.46 -14.14 -6.09
C ASP A 10 32.42 -14.84 -5.17
N ALA A 11 31.31 -15.35 -5.72
CA ALA A 11 30.29 -16.10 -5.00
C ALA A 11 30.84 -17.35 -4.28
N LYS A 12 31.98 -17.88 -4.74
CA LYS A 12 32.73 -18.98 -4.11
C LYS A 12 33.67 -18.53 -2.98
N GLY A 13 33.62 -17.26 -2.55
CA GLY A 13 34.48 -16.70 -1.49
C GLY A 13 35.92 -16.42 -1.93
N VAL A 14 36.25 -16.57 -3.21
CA VAL A 14 37.62 -16.36 -3.72
C VAL A 14 37.87 -14.87 -3.94
N VAL A 15 38.88 -14.33 -3.24
CA VAL A 15 39.34 -12.95 -3.42
C VAL A 15 40.16 -12.84 -4.69
N ARG A 16 39.77 -11.94 -5.60
CA ARG A 16 40.46 -11.68 -6.86
C ARG A 16 40.96 -10.24 -6.89
N ARG A 17 42.17 -10.05 -7.43
CA ARG A 17 42.75 -8.73 -7.70
C ARG A 17 42.70 -8.45 -9.19
N ILE A 18 41.94 -7.43 -9.57
CA ILE A 18 41.84 -6.93 -10.93
C ILE A 18 42.80 -5.76 -11.07
N LYS A 19 43.83 -5.93 -11.91
CA LYS A 19 44.84 -4.91 -12.16
C LYS A 19 44.27 -3.86 -13.11
N GLY A 20 44.34 -2.58 -12.74
CA GLY A 20 43.99 -1.49 -13.65
C GLY A 20 45.09 -1.19 -14.67
N ILE A 21 44.87 -0.19 -15.50
CA ILE A 21 45.87 0.25 -16.48
C ILE A 21 46.71 1.36 -15.84
N ALA A 22 48.03 1.15 -15.79
CA ALA A 22 48.96 2.14 -15.27
C ALA A 22 49.10 3.32 -16.24
N HIS A 23 49.04 4.55 -15.74
CA HIS A 23 49.20 5.75 -16.56
C HIS A 23 49.97 6.82 -15.75
N PRO A 24 50.89 7.59 -16.36
CA PRO A 24 51.67 8.60 -15.65
C PRO A 24 50.86 9.66 -14.88
N TRP A 25 49.76 10.16 -15.46
CA TRP A 25 48.96 11.25 -14.90
C TRP A 25 47.48 10.91 -14.60
N LYS A 26 46.90 9.90 -15.26
CA LYS A 26 45.48 9.54 -15.14
C LYS A 26 45.26 8.02 -15.19
N PRO A 27 45.66 7.28 -14.15
CA PRO A 27 45.42 5.83 -14.08
C PRO A 27 43.90 5.55 -14.11
N SER A 28 43.48 4.57 -14.90
CA SER A 28 42.06 4.21 -15.01
C SER A 28 41.63 3.31 -13.86
N MET A 29 40.42 3.54 -13.33
CA MET A 29 39.83 2.68 -12.31
C MET A 29 39.16 1.47 -12.99
N PRO A 30 39.58 0.23 -12.68
CA PRO A 30 38.95 -0.96 -13.23
C PRO A 30 37.53 -1.13 -12.66
N LYS A 31 36.57 -1.53 -13.51
CA LYS A 31 35.19 -1.85 -13.10
C LYS A 31 35.10 -3.33 -12.70
N ALA A 32 34.26 -3.66 -11.73
CA ALA A 32 33.99 -5.05 -11.37
C ALA A 32 33.23 -5.79 -12.49
N PRO A 33 33.58 -7.06 -12.78
CA PRO A 33 32.77 -7.96 -13.58
C PRO A 33 31.40 -8.22 -12.94
N SER A 34 30.40 -8.55 -13.76
CA SER A 34 29.09 -9.03 -13.30
C SER A 34 29.24 -10.21 -12.34
N GLY A 35 28.55 -10.17 -11.20
CA GLY A 35 28.52 -11.25 -10.20
C GLY A 35 29.65 -11.25 -9.15
N GLN A 36 30.51 -10.23 -9.11
CA GLN A 36 31.55 -10.10 -8.06
C GLN A 36 31.27 -8.92 -7.13
N LEU A 37 31.46 -9.13 -5.83
CA LEU A 37 31.28 -8.09 -4.82
C LEU A 37 32.56 -7.27 -4.67
N LEU A 38 32.41 -5.95 -4.70
CA LEU A 38 33.51 -4.98 -4.60
C LEU A 38 33.96 -4.85 -3.14
N LEU A 39 35.27 -4.94 -2.87
CA LEU A 39 35.81 -4.75 -1.51
C LEU A 39 36.54 -3.41 -1.39
N CYS A 40 37.61 -3.20 -2.16
CA CYS A 40 38.41 -1.98 -2.07
C CYS A 40 39.21 -1.70 -3.34
N TYR A 41 39.60 -0.44 -3.52
CA TYR A 41 40.61 -0.03 -4.48
C TYR A 41 41.97 0.13 -3.81
N ILE A 42 43.02 -0.35 -4.47
CA ILE A 42 44.41 -0.17 -4.07
C ILE A 42 45.06 0.81 -5.06
N HIS A 43 45.41 1.99 -4.58
CA HIS A 43 46.23 2.94 -5.33
C HIS A 43 47.71 2.65 -5.07
N GLN A 44 48.38 2.16 -6.11
CA GLN A 44 49.80 1.87 -6.09
C GLN A 44 50.56 3.01 -6.74
N THR A 45 51.42 3.67 -5.97
CA THR A 45 52.40 4.59 -6.48
C THR A 45 53.79 4.01 -6.23
N TRP A 46 54.58 3.86 -7.29
CA TRP A 46 55.96 3.36 -7.21
C TRP A 46 56.96 4.52 -7.08
N LYS A 47 56.54 5.60 -6.42
CA LYS A 47 57.39 6.75 -6.15
C LYS A 47 58.07 6.53 -4.80
N THR A 48 59.37 6.80 -4.74
CA THR A 48 60.15 6.68 -3.51
C THR A 48 59.54 7.56 -2.43
N GLY A 49 59.08 6.95 -1.32
CA GLY A 49 58.49 7.65 -0.17
C GLY A 49 56.95 7.68 -0.10
N GLU A 50 56.22 7.29 -1.14
CA GLU A 50 54.75 7.18 -1.07
C GLU A 50 54.31 5.76 -0.69
N LYS A 51 53.42 5.65 0.32
CA LYS A 51 52.81 4.38 0.72
C LYS A 51 51.59 4.06 -0.15
N VAL A 52 51.34 2.78 -0.38
CA VAL A 52 50.13 2.26 -1.03
C VAL A 52 48.89 2.75 -0.27
N LYS A 53 47.93 3.38 -0.97
CA LYS A 53 46.67 3.83 -0.36
C LYS A 53 45.56 2.83 -0.66
N VAL A 54 44.85 2.40 0.38
CA VAL A 54 43.67 1.53 0.25
C VAL A 54 42.43 2.40 0.44
N MET A 55 41.53 2.37 -0.55
CA MET A 55 40.24 3.07 -0.50
C MET A 55 39.15 2.01 -0.37
N ASN A 56 38.44 2.00 0.75
CA ASN A 56 37.30 1.10 0.94
C ASN A 56 36.18 1.49 -0.03
N ASN A 57 35.65 0.53 -0.78
CA ASN A 57 34.54 0.72 -1.72
C ASN A 57 33.50 -0.40 -1.60
N ALA A 58 33.42 -1.05 -0.42
CA ALA A 58 32.40 -2.03 -0.14
C ALA A 58 31.03 -1.37 -0.14
N ILE A 59 30.06 -2.01 -0.82
CA ILE A 59 28.66 -1.62 -0.74
C ILE A 59 28.20 -1.94 0.69
N HIS A 60 28.01 -0.91 1.51
CA HIS A 60 27.45 -1.07 2.84
C HIS A 60 25.94 -1.13 2.69
N ALA A 61 25.35 -2.28 3.02
CA ALA A 61 23.92 -2.35 3.25
C ALA A 61 23.63 -1.65 4.58
N VAL A 62 23.07 -0.44 4.53
CA VAL A 62 22.58 0.24 5.72
C VAL A 62 21.23 -0.40 6.06
N PRO A 63 21.06 -0.95 7.28
CA PRO A 63 19.78 -1.52 7.66
C PRO A 63 18.71 -0.41 7.71
N MET A 64 17.46 -0.75 7.38
CA MET A 64 16.39 0.24 7.18
C MET A 64 16.15 1.12 8.43
N ASN A 65 16.30 0.54 9.62
CA ASN A 65 16.21 1.27 10.89
C ASN A 65 17.25 2.39 11.03
N GLU A 66 18.48 2.19 10.54
CA GLU A 66 19.52 3.22 10.55
C GLU A 66 19.23 4.32 9.52
N LEU A 67 18.68 3.99 8.36
CA LEU A 67 18.22 4.98 7.38
C LEU A 67 17.08 5.82 7.95
N GLU A 68 16.13 5.20 8.66
CA GLU A 68 15.05 5.91 9.36
C GLU A 68 15.58 6.81 10.48
N ALA A 69 16.55 6.33 11.27
CA ALA A 69 17.20 7.12 12.31
C ALA A 69 17.98 8.31 11.72
N MET A 70 18.71 8.11 10.62
CA MET A 70 19.39 9.18 9.90
C MET A 70 18.40 10.20 9.33
N LYS A 71 17.30 9.73 8.72
CA LYS A 71 16.22 10.61 8.22
C LYS A 71 15.61 11.43 9.35
N LYS A 72 15.38 10.83 10.52
CA LYS A 72 14.91 11.54 11.71
C LYS A 72 15.92 12.61 12.15
N GLY A 73 17.20 12.26 12.29
CA GLY A 73 18.25 13.21 12.65
C GLY A 73 18.38 14.38 11.65
N ILE A 74 18.18 14.13 10.35
CA ILE A 74 18.14 15.20 9.33
C ILE A 74 16.94 16.13 9.56
N ASN A 75 15.76 15.60 9.85
CA ASN A 75 14.58 16.42 10.15
C ASN A 75 14.78 17.27 11.42
N ASP A 76 15.39 16.69 12.46
CA ASP A 76 15.71 17.39 13.70
C ASP A 76 16.72 18.53 13.44
N LEU A 77 17.74 18.27 12.61
CA LEU A 77 18.69 19.31 12.18
C LEU A 77 17.98 20.44 11.41
N TYR A 78 17.02 20.12 10.54
CA TYR A 78 16.23 21.16 9.86
C TYR A 78 15.40 21.99 10.83
N ALA A 79 14.81 21.37 11.85
CA ALA A 79 14.06 22.09 12.89
C ALA A 79 14.99 23.03 13.69
N LEU A 80 16.15 22.52 14.15
CA LEU A 80 17.15 23.32 14.86
C LEU A 80 17.70 24.48 14.01
N VAL A 81 17.96 24.25 12.72
CA VAL A 81 18.41 25.31 11.81
C VAL A 81 17.33 26.36 11.61
N ALA A 82 16.05 25.98 11.56
CA ALA A 82 14.94 26.93 11.45
C ALA A 82 14.80 27.77 12.74
N GLU A 83 14.91 27.13 13.91
CA GLU A 83 14.93 27.83 15.21
C GLU A 83 16.09 28.81 15.28
N GLU A 84 17.32 28.39 14.94
CA GLU A 84 18.50 29.26 14.93
C GLU A 84 18.39 30.39 13.91
N ARG A 85 17.77 30.17 12.75
CA ARG A 85 17.52 31.25 11.78
C ARG A 85 16.55 32.30 12.34
N LEU A 86 15.45 31.87 12.94
CA LEU A 86 14.48 32.78 13.55
C LEU A 86 15.09 33.48 14.78
N ARG A 87 15.94 32.79 15.54
CA ARG A 87 16.68 33.38 16.67
C ARG A 87 17.72 34.40 16.20
N ASN A 88 18.43 34.12 15.10
CA ASN A 88 19.37 35.06 14.50
C ASN A 88 18.64 36.28 13.90
N ASP A 89 17.51 36.08 13.22
CA ASP A 89 16.65 37.18 12.75
C ASP A 89 16.16 38.04 13.94
N ALA A 90 15.65 37.41 15.00
CA ALA A 90 15.29 38.09 16.24
C ALA A 90 16.48 38.83 16.88
N ASN A 91 17.70 38.29 16.78
CA ASN A 91 18.94 38.93 17.23
C ASN A 91 19.35 40.14 16.39
N SER A 92 19.16 40.08 15.08
CA SER A 92 19.48 41.19 14.19
C SER A 92 18.55 42.40 14.36
N ARG A 93 17.28 42.17 14.72
CA ARG A 93 16.26 43.24 14.82
C ARG A 93 16.39 44.12 16.07
N GLU A 94 16.85 43.57 17.20
CA GLU A 94 17.05 44.33 18.44
C GLU A 94 18.43 44.01 19.05
N PRO A 95 19.47 44.82 18.80
CA PRO A 95 20.84 44.57 19.27
C PRO A 95 21.10 44.99 20.73
N THR A 96 20.09 45.47 21.45
CA THR A 96 20.19 45.87 22.87
C THR A 96 20.32 44.67 23.81
N THR A 97 20.72 44.91 25.07
CA THR A 97 20.76 43.88 26.12
C THR A 97 19.43 43.15 26.21
N LYS A 98 19.45 41.83 26.02
CA LYS A 98 18.26 40.97 26.05
C LYS A 98 18.19 40.22 27.36
N LYS A 99 17.01 40.16 27.96
CA LYS A 99 16.74 39.34 29.15
C LYS A 99 16.13 37.98 28.79
N GLY A 100 15.50 37.87 27.63
CA GLY A 100 14.93 36.61 27.13
C GLY A 100 14.65 36.67 25.63
N VAL A 101 14.85 35.55 24.93
CA VAL A 101 14.46 35.36 23.52
C VAL A 101 13.77 34.00 23.43
N PHE A 102 12.58 33.98 22.83
CA PHE A 102 11.83 32.76 22.58
C PHE A 102 11.39 32.74 21.12
N VAL A 103 11.44 31.58 20.51
CA VAL A 103 11.15 31.39 19.10
C VAL A 103 10.42 30.06 18.94
N ASP A 104 9.35 30.05 18.17
CA ASP A 104 8.64 28.83 17.80
C ASP A 104 8.22 28.87 16.31
N PRO A 105 8.84 28.04 15.45
CA PRO A 105 8.40 27.83 14.07
C PRO A 105 7.18 26.90 13.91
N PHE A 106 6.62 26.35 15.00
CA PHE A 106 5.50 25.40 15.07
C PHE A 106 5.76 24.06 14.39
N PHE A 107 6.95 23.47 14.53
CA PHE A 107 7.20 22.12 14.00
C PHE A 107 6.46 21.03 14.80
N ASP A 108 6.34 21.23 16.11
CA ASP A 108 5.76 20.29 17.07
C ASP A 108 5.21 21.05 18.29
N ASP A 109 4.79 20.30 19.31
CA ASP A 109 4.24 20.85 20.56
C ASP A 109 5.31 21.06 21.66
N ASP A 110 6.61 20.86 21.40
CA ASP A 110 7.66 20.88 22.44
C ASP A 110 7.85 22.26 23.07
N MET A 111 7.58 23.31 22.30
CA MET A 111 7.73 24.71 22.71
C MET A 111 6.52 25.25 23.50
N ARG A 112 5.46 24.45 23.65
CA ARG A 112 4.31 24.76 24.51
C ARG A 112 4.61 24.55 25.99
N ASP A 113 3.88 25.26 26.84
CA ASP A 113 3.89 24.97 28.27
C ASP A 113 3.09 23.70 28.59
N GLN A 114 3.77 22.66 29.06
CA GLN A 114 3.17 21.35 29.38
C GLN A 114 2.30 21.37 30.66
N GLY A 115 2.35 22.45 31.46
CA GLY A 115 1.58 22.59 32.70
C GLY A 115 0.22 23.28 32.53
N ILE A 116 -0.09 23.82 31.34
CA ILE A 116 -1.34 24.55 31.06
C ILE A 116 -2.06 23.87 29.91
N VAL A 117 -3.34 23.54 30.11
CA VAL A 117 -4.22 23.00 29.06
C VAL A 117 -4.39 24.05 27.96
N GLN A 118 -4.17 23.61 26.72
CA GLN A 118 -4.18 24.44 25.53
C GLN A 118 -4.95 23.71 24.43
N PHE A 119 -5.77 24.44 23.68
CA PHE A 119 -6.65 23.84 22.69
C PHE A 119 -6.21 24.08 21.24
N ALA A 120 -5.31 25.02 20.95
CA ALA A 120 -4.88 25.25 19.56
C ALA A 120 -4.14 24.03 18.97
N ALA A 121 -4.28 23.79 17.66
CA ALA A 121 -3.61 22.68 16.98
C ALA A 121 -2.44 23.19 16.13
N ILE A 122 -1.32 22.46 16.11
CA ILE A 122 -0.19 22.73 15.21
C ILE A 122 -0.25 21.71 14.08
N VAL A 123 -0.43 22.19 12.85
CA VAL A 123 -0.50 21.34 11.65
C VAL A 123 0.28 22.03 10.53
N ASN A 124 1.18 21.30 9.86
CA ASN A 124 1.96 21.82 8.73
C ASN A 124 2.75 23.11 9.03
N LYS A 125 3.29 23.26 10.25
CA LYS A 125 4.01 24.47 10.71
C LYS A 125 3.13 25.72 10.88
N GLU A 126 1.83 25.51 10.99
CA GLU A 126 0.85 26.55 11.22
C GLU A 126 0.06 26.22 12.49
N LEU A 127 -0.07 27.21 13.35
CA LEU A 127 -0.98 27.17 14.49
C LEU A 127 -2.38 27.53 13.99
N ILE A 128 -3.33 26.63 14.20
CA ILE A 128 -4.71 26.70 13.73
C ILE A 128 -5.71 26.42 14.85
N LEU A 129 -6.98 26.75 14.63
CA LEU A 129 -8.08 26.34 15.50
C LEU A 129 -8.22 24.81 15.48
N PRO A 130 -8.49 24.17 16.64
CA PRO A 130 -8.68 22.73 16.68
C PRO A 130 -9.98 22.32 16.00
N ILE A 131 -9.98 21.11 15.45
CA ILE A 131 -11.14 20.47 14.87
C ILE A 131 -11.37 19.20 15.67
N ASP A 132 -12.50 19.11 16.36
CA ASP A 132 -12.94 17.88 17.00
C ASP A 132 -13.56 16.98 15.93
N VAL A 133 -13.12 15.73 15.87
CA VAL A 133 -13.47 14.82 14.77
C VAL A 133 -14.32 13.67 15.29
N GLU A 134 -15.47 13.46 14.66
CA GLU A 134 -16.35 12.31 14.87
C GLU A 134 -16.35 11.46 13.59
N ILE A 135 -16.14 10.14 13.72
CA ILE A 135 -16.12 9.21 12.59
C ILE A 135 -17.34 8.31 12.70
N ILE A 136 -18.15 8.27 11.65
CA ILE A 136 -19.41 7.54 11.61
C ILE A 136 -19.40 6.58 10.41
N ASP A 137 -19.59 5.30 10.68
CA ASP A 137 -19.81 4.29 9.65
C ASP A 137 -21.24 4.43 9.09
N VAL A 138 -21.36 4.88 7.86
CA VAL A 138 -22.67 5.06 7.21
C VAL A 138 -23.19 3.72 6.68
N GLU A 139 -22.29 2.91 6.13
CA GLU A 139 -22.67 1.77 5.31
C GLU A 139 -21.96 0.49 5.76
N LYS A 140 -22.75 -0.58 5.97
CA LYS A 140 -22.27 -1.91 6.39
C LYS A 140 -22.55 -2.99 5.34
N GLY A 141 -22.77 -2.61 4.08
CA GLY A 141 -23.00 -3.54 2.99
C GLY A 141 -21.82 -4.53 2.83
N LYS A 142 -22.09 -5.70 2.25
CA LYS A 142 -21.03 -6.67 1.92
C LYS A 142 -20.67 -6.69 0.42
N LYS A 143 -21.47 -6.00 -0.41
CA LYS A 143 -21.31 -6.01 -1.87
C LYS A 143 -20.98 -4.60 -2.35
N PRO A 144 -20.12 -4.47 -3.37
CA PRO A 144 -19.86 -3.18 -3.99
C PRO A 144 -21.09 -2.67 -4.74
N TYR A 145 -21.22 -1.35 -4.82
CA TYR A 145 -22.22 -0.67 -5.64
C TYR A 145 -21.62 -0.38 -7.02
N LEU A 146 -22.41 -0.71 -8.04
CA LEU A 146 -22.18 -0.34 -9.43
C LEU A 146 -23.49 0.23 -9.98
N LEU A 147 -23.42 0.87 -11.15
CA LEU A 147 -24.61 1.20 -11.92
C LEU A 147 -25.46 -0.07 -12.18
N PRO A 148 -26.79 0.03 -12.27
CA PRO A 148 -27.65 -1.09 -12.66
C PRO A 148 -27.16 -1.73 -13.96
N TYR A 149 -27.07 -3.06 -13.98
CA TYR A 149 -26.50 -3.80 -15.11
C TYR A 149 -27.25 -5.10 -15.40
N GLU A 150 -27.13 -5.54 -16.66
CA GLU A 150 -27.49 -6.87 -17.12
C GLU A 150 -26.24 -7.59 -17.65
N LEU A 151 -26.19 -8.91 -17.51
CA LEU A 151 -25.05 -9.70 -17.96
C LEU A 151 -25.26 -10.19 -19.39
N GLU A 152 -24.35 -9.84 -20.29
CA GLU A 152 -24.34 -10.30 -21.69
C GLU A 152 -23.08 -11.14 -22.00
N PRO A 153 -23.18 -12.18 -22.85
CA PRO A 153 -22.01 -12.94 -23.28
C PRO A 153 -21.16 -12.09 -24.23
N VAL A 154 -19.91 -11.84 -23.86
CA VAL A 154 -18.96 -11.05 -24.68
C VAL A 154 -17.96 -11.95 -25.39
N LEU A 155 -17.62 -13.08 -24.79
CA LEU A 155 -16.72 -14.06 -25.39
C LEU A 155 -17.27 -15.46 -25.20
N GLU A 156 -17.31 -16.25 -26.26
CA GLU A 156 -17.82 -17.62 -26.19
C GLU A 156 -17.03 -18.61 -27.04
N GLN A 157 -16.89 -19.80 -26.48
CA GLN A 157 -16.42 -21.00 -27.16
C GLN A 157 -17.43 -22.12 -26.92
N LEU A 158 -18.29 -22.38 -27.91
CA LEU A 158 -19.39 -23.35 -27.78
C LEU A 158 -19.07 -24.74 -28.36
N LEU A 159 -17.90 -24.92 -28.98
CA LEU A 159 -17.49 -26.22 -29.47
C LEU A 159 -17.24 -27.19 -28.32
N GLN A 160 -17.64 -28.44 -28.52
CA GLN A 160 -17.56 -29.50 -27.52
C GLN A 160 -17.38 -30.85 -28.21
N THR A 161 -16.38 -31.62 -27.80
CA THR A 161 -16.11 -32.94 -28.39
C THR A 161 -15.86 -34.00 -27.32
N LYS A 162 -15.26 -33.62 -26.20
CA LYS A 162 -14.85 -34.52 -25.13
C LYS A 162 -15.18 -33.92 -23.76
N SER A 163 -15.26 -34.79 -22.75
CA SER A 163 -15.29 -34.40 -21.34
C SER A 163 -13.91 -34.56 -20.72
N GLU A 164 -13.49 -33.59 -19.92
CA GLU A 164 -12.24 -33.62 -19.17
C GLU A 164 -12.50 -33.34 -17.70
N ARG A 165 -11.82 -34.08 -16.82
CA ARG A 165 -11.95 -33.91 -15.36
C ARG A 165 -11.25 -32.62 -14.94
N ILE A 166 -11.82 -31.89 -13.98
CA ILE A 166 -11.21 -30.68 -13.44
C ILE A 166 -9.94 -31.03 -12.66
N ASN A 167 -9.96 -32.12 -11.87
CA ASN A 167 -8.80 -32.63 -11.16
C ASN A 167 -8.51 -34.10 -11.51
N PRO A 168 -7.86 -34.37 -12.67
CA PRO A 168 -7.57 -35.74 -13.10
C PRO A 168 -6.47 -36.42 -12.25
N TYR A 169 -5.71 -35.65 -11.47
CA TYR A 169 -4.55 -36.13 -10.72
C TYR A 169 -4.87 -36.56 -9.28
N GLN A 170 -6.09 -36.32 -8.78
CA GLN A 170 -6.53 -36.75 -7.44
C GLN A 170 -7.09 -38.19 -7.45
N ALA A 171 -6.50 -39.07 -8.25
CA ALA A 171 -6.96 -40.44 -8.43
C ALA A 171 -6.24 -41.41 -7.50
N PHE A 172 -6.54 -41.39 -6.19
CA PHE A 172 -6.37 -42.57 -5.33
C PHE A 172 -7.42 -42.56 -4.22
N ASP A 173 -8.38 -43.49 -4.26
CA ASP A 173 -8.95 -44.02 -3.03
C ASP A 173 -7.77 -44.59 -2.21
N PRO A 174 -7.68 -44.38 -0.88
CA PRO A 174 -6.66 -45.03 -0.09
C PRO A 174 -6.75 -46.54 -0.33
N VAL A 175 -5.68 -47.12 -0.87
CA VAL A 175 -5.59 -48.56 -1.11
C VAL A 175 -5.99 -49.26 0.19
N PRO A 176 -6.99 -50.17 0.20
CA PRO A 176 -7.35 -50.86 1.43
C PRO A 176 -6.11 -51.61 1.93
N ALA A 177 -5.73 -51.34 3.19
CA ALA A 177 -4.55 -51.94 3.80
C ALA A 177 -4.68 -53.46 3.77
N LYS A 178 -3.90 -54.14 2.92
CA LYS A 178 -3.67 -55.58 3.02
C LYS A 178 -2.61 -55.80 4.10
N VAL A 179 -3.06 -56.11 5.31
CA VAL A 179 -2.20 -56.66 6.36
C VAL A 179 -1.84 -58.08 5.97
N THR A 180 -0.59 -58.30 5.58
CA THR A 180 -0.02 -59.65 5.46
C THR A 180 1.10 -59.76 6.49
N MET A 181 0.88 -60.61 7.48
CA MET A 181 1.81 -60.83 8.59
C MET A 181 2.90 -61.81 8.13
N ASN A 182 4.17 -61.40 8.20
CA ASN A 182 5.31 -62.31 8.10
C ASN A 182 6.18 -62.12 9.35
N LYS A 183 6.50 -63.21 10.05
CA LYS A 183 7.27 -63.20 11.30
C LYS A 183 8.68 -63.74 11.06
N ASN A 184 9.65 -62.95 11.54
CA ASN A 184 11.06 -63.24 11.91
C ASN A 184 11.99 -63.80 10.82
N ILE A 185 13.26 -63.39 10.72
CA ILE A 185 14.25 -63.21 11.79
C ILE A 185 15.16 -62.00 11.49
N ASP A 186 15.46 -61.23 12.54
CA ASP A 186 16.45 -60.14 12.58
C ASP A 186 17.68 -60.59 13.38
N HIS A 187 18.86 -60.11 13.02
CA HIS A 187 20.06 -60.16 13.86
C HIS A 187 20.75 -58.79 13.81
N TRP A 188 20.48 -58.02 14.86
CA TRP A 188 21.13 -56.77 15.24
C TRP A 188 22.44 -57.01 16.01
N PRO A 189 23.26 -55.97 16.19
CA PRO A 189 23.50 -55.59 17.58
C PRO A 189 23.46 -54.08 17.87
N GLU A 190 22.67 -53.78 18.90
CA GLU A 190 22.77 -52.79 19.97
C GLU A 190 23.60 -51.49 19.81
N VAL A 191 22.88 -50.37 20.02
CA VAL A 191 23.44 -49.13 20.58
C VAL A 191 22.63 -48.75 21.82
N THR A 192 23.27 -48.81 22.98
CA THR A 192 22.72 -48.40 24.29
C THR A 192 22.76 -46.87 24.42
N THR A 193 21.64 -46.23 24.76
CA THR A 193 21.61 -44.83 25.21
C THR A 193 21.05 -44.77 26.63
N ILE A 194 21.88 -44.34 27.58
CA ILE A 194 21.51 -44.13 28.99
C ILE A 194 21.09 -42.67 29.15
N TRP A 195 19.81 -42.45 29.47
CA TRP A 195 19.30 -41.14 29.90
C TRP A 195 19.55 -40.98 31.40
N LYS A 196 20.30 -39.96 31.80
CA LYS A 196 20.38 -39.57 33.23
C LYS A 196 19.40 -38.43 33.50
N SER A 197 18.23 -38.85 33.99
CA SER A 197 17.25 -38.25 34.90
C SER A 197 16.83 -36.76 34.77
N PRO A 198 15.51 -36.49 34.96
CA PRO A 198 14.99 -35.15 35.23
C PRO A 198 15.29 -34.75 36.68
N VAL A 199 15.70 -33.49 36.89
CA VAL A 199 15.51 -32.82 38.18
C VAL A 199 15.07 -31.38 37.89
N THR A 200 13.90 -31.05 38.42
CA THR A 200 13.29 -29.73 38.47
C THR A 200 14.07 -28.78 39.38
N GLY A 201 14.26 -27.54 38.93
CA GLY A 201 14.86 -26.45 39.70
C GLY A 201 14.77 -25.10 38.97
N GLN A 202 13.61 -24.44 39.07
CA GLN A 202 13.31 -22.99 39.07
C GLN A 202 14.09 -22.00 38.16
N PHE A 203 13.33 -21.16 37.42
CA PHE A 203 13.59 -19.77 36.92
C PHE A 203 15.05 -19.44 36.52
N ASN A 204 15.38 -19.11 35.27
CA ASN A 204 15.01 -17.88 34.57
C ASN A 204 15.60 -17.89 33.14
N THR A 205 15.06 -17.02 32.29
CA THR A 205 15.43 -16.58 30.93
C THR A 205 16.79 -16.95 30.29
N ARG A 206 16.68 -17.42 29.03
CA ARG A 206 17.69 -17.52 27.95
C ARG A 206 18.81 -18.55 28.20
N GLU A 207 18.84 -19.59 27.36
CA GLU A 207 19.92 -19.76 26.37
C GLU A 207 19.67 -20.93 25.40
N THR A 208 19.87 -20.58 24.14
CA THR A 208 20.40 -21.32 22.98
C THR A 208 20.71 -22.81 23.13
N THR A 209 20.18 -23.61 22.20
CA THR A 209 20.62 -24.99 21.95
C THR A 209 21.97 -24.97 21.24
N GLU A 210 23.05 -25.36 21.91
CA GLU A 210 24.33 -25.67 21.26
C GLU A 210 24.45 -27.16 20.91
N LEU A 211 24.94 -27.43 19.70
CA LEU A 211 25.22 -28.74 19.15
C LEU A 211 26.71 -29.04 19.42
N LEU A 212 27.01 -29.94 20.37
CA LEU A 212 28.35 -30.04 20.98
C LEU A 212 29.31 -31.07 20.34
N SER A 213 28.89 -31.76 19.27
CA SER A 213 29.77 -32.30 18.21
C SER A 213 28.98 -33.23 17.29
N ILE A 214 29.32 -33.17 16.00
CA ILE A 214 28.96 -34.15 14.98
C ILE A 214 30.28 -34.72 14.47
N SER A 215 30.42 -36.04 14.45
CA SER A 215 31.47 -36.71 13.71
C SER A 215 30.84 -37.68 12.71
N THR A 216 31.05 -37.37 11.44
CA THR A 216 30.61 -38.14 10.26
C THR A 216 31.80 -38.91 9.69
N TYR A 217 31.57 -40.12 9.18
CA TYR A 217 32.43 -40.72 8.15
C TYR A 217 31.56 -41.39 7.07
N GLU A 218 31.93 -41.19 5.80
CA GLU A 218 31.30 -41.76 4.59
C GLU A 218 32.15 -42.95 4.09
N ALA A 219 31.58 -44.13 3.85
CA ALA A 219 30.94 -44.64 2.62
C ALA A 219 31.92 -45.42 1.72
N GLU A 220 31.62 -46.70 1.47
CA GLU A 220 32.26 -47.53 0.42
C GLU A 220 31.15 -48.08 -0.50
N PHE A 221 30.71 -47.21 -1.42
CA PHE A 221 29.87 -47.34 -2.65
C PHE A 221 29.07 -48.64 -2.95
N MET A 222 27.90 -48.59 -3.59
CA MET A 222 27.54 -48.06 -4.93
C MET A 222 26.01 -47.85 -4.98
N ARG A 223 25.36 -47.01 -5.81
CA ARG A 223 25.70 -45.96 -6.79
C ARG A 223 24.38 -45.28 -7.18
N GLU A 224 24.49 -44.11 -7.79
CA GLU A 224 23.43 -43.41 -8.53
C GLU A 224 22.87 -44.29 -9.67
N ALA A 225 21.55 -44.25 -9.86
CA ALA A 225 20.89 -44.72 -11.07
C ALA A 225 20.40 -43.50 -11.85
N VAL A 226 21.05 -43.22 -12.98
CA VAL A 226 20.58 -42.31 -14.01
C VAL A 226 19.59 -43.07 -14.89
N GLN A 227 18.43 -42.48 -15.13
CA GLN A 227 17.47 -42.94 -16.13
C GLN A 227 17.65 -42.12 -17.40
N ASP A 228 17.76 -42.81 -18.53
CA ASP A 228 17.77 -42.21 -19.86
C ASP A 228 16.34 -41.81 -20.28
N PHE A 229 16.20 -40.66 -20.92
CA PHE A 229 14.99 -40.27 -21.65
C PHE A 229 15.36 -39.99 -23.10
N GLU A 230 14.64 -40.64 -24.02
CA GLU A 230 14.71 -40.44 -25.45
C GLU A 230 13.58 -39.48 -25.87
N ILE A 231 13.94 -38.39 -26.58
CA ILE A 231 12.98 -37.43 -27.15
C ILE A 231 13.17 -37.45 -28.66
N GLU A 232 12.19 -37.95 -29.39
CA GLU A 232 12.07 -37.85 -30.84
C GLU A 232 10.90 -36.93 -31.21
N GLY A 233 11.08 -36.05 -32.20
CA GLY A 233 9.95 -35.30 -32.79
C GLY A 233 10.18 -33.87 -33.28
N PHE A 234 11.37 -33.47 -33.75
CA PHE A 234 11.53 -32.15 -34.41
C PHE A 234 12.08 -32.29 -35.84
N SER A 235 11.41 -31.65 -36.79
CA SER A 235 11.86 -31.55 -38.19
C SER A 235 12.85 -30.40 -38.35
N PRO A 236 13.90 -30.54 -39.19
CA PRO A 236 14.80 -29.43 -39.50
C PRO A 236 14.09 -28.35 -40.34
N ASN A 237 14.20 -27.07 -39.94
CA ASN A 237 13.70 -25.85 -40.58
C ASN A 237 12.26 -25.38 -40.32
N GLU A 238 11.79 -25.40 -39.07
CA GLU A 238 10.60 -24.62 -38.72
C GLU A 238 10.97 -23.18 -38.33
N LYS A 239 10.48 -22.21 -39.10
CA LYS A 239 10.63 -20.78 -38.81
C LYS A 239 9.62 -20.40 -37.73
N LEU A 240 10.12 -19.93 -36.58
CA LEU A 240 9.34 -19.27 -35.54
C LEU A 240 8.50 -18.13 -36.17
N LYS A 241 7.20 -18.39 -36.33
CA LYS A 241 6.23 -17.34 -36.59
C LYS A 241 5.91 -16.67 -35.25
N GLU A 242 6.32 -15.42 -35.17
CA GLU A 242 5.89 -14.45 -34.18
C GLU A 242 4.35 -14.38 -34.20
N HIS A 243 3.71 -15.06 -33.25
CA HIS A 243 2.27 -15.01 -33.09
C HIS A 243 1.92 -13.83 -32.17
N LYS A 244 1.33 -12.84 -32.83
CA LYS A 244 0.81 -11.58 -32.30
C LYS A 244 -0.11 -11.83 -31.10
N HIS A 245 0.35 -11.42 -29.93
CA HIS A 245 -0.41 -11.31 -28.68
C HIS A 245 -1.74 -10.59 -28.90
N LEU A 246 -2.81 -11.05 -28.26
CA LEU A 246 -4.05 -10.27 -28.14
C LEU A 246 -4.38 -10.03 -26.67
N PRO A 247 -4.29 -8.76 -26.25
CA PRO A 247 -5.01 -8.30 -25.09
C PRO A 247 -6.50 -8.17 -25.38
N TRP A 248 -7.33 -7.92 -24.37
CA TRP A 248 -8.71 -7.50 -24.63
C TRP A 248 -8.66 -6.24 -25.49
N ASP A 249 -9.43 -6.19 -26.59
CA ASP A 249 -9.45 -4.99 -27.44
C ASP A 249 -10.12 -3.81 -26.73
N GLU A 250 -10.96 -4.08 -25.72
CA GLU A 250 -11.65 -3.07 -24.89
C GLU A 250 -11.77 -3.52 -23.42
N SER A 251 -11.49 -2.63 -22.47
CA SER A 251 -11.62 -2.91 -21.03
C SER A 251 -13.09 -2.99 -20.62
N ARG A 252 -13.50 -4.00 -19.86
CA ARG A 252 -14.90 -4.23 -19.47
C ARG A 252 -15.03 -4.81 -18.05
N HIS A 253 -16.23 -4.69 -17.49
CA HIS A 253 -16.58 -5.35 -16.23
C HIS A 253 -17.03 -6.79 -16.48
N ILE A 254 -16.37 -7.77 -15.87
CA ILE A 254 -16.74 -9.19 -15.96
C ILE A 254 -17.54 -9.58 -14.73
N GLY A 255 -18.77 -10.05 -14.94
CA GLY A 255 -19.69 -10.42 -13.87
C GLY A 255 -20.00 -11.91 -13.78
N GLY A 256 -19.45 -12.75 -14.65
CA GLY A 256 -19.61 -14.19 -14.53
C GLY A 256 -19.06 -15.00 -15.70
N VAL A 257 -19.19 -16.32 -15.58
CA VAL A 257 -18.88 -17.29 -16.63
C VAL A 257 -19.98 -18.37 -16.64
N GLU A 258 -20.36 -18.82 -17.83
CA GLU A 258 -21.14 -20.03 -18.02
C GLU A 258 -20.23 -21.18 -18.47
N LEU A 259 -20.39 -22.33 -17.83
CA LEU A 259 -19.62 -23.54 -18.09
C LEU A 259 -20.55 -24.72 -18.34
N TRP A 260 -20.12 -25.63 -19.21
CA TRP A 260 -20.84 -26.87 -19.48
C TRP A 260 -20.19 -28.02 -18.72
N PHE A 261 -20.89 -28.56 -17.74
CA PHE A 261 -20.47 -29.72 -16.98
C PHE A 261 -21.06 -30.98 -17.59
N THR A 262 -20.30 -32.09 -17.52
CA THR A 262 -20.78 -33.42 -17.92
C THR A 262 -20.95 -34.34 -16.74
N ASN A 263 -20.25 -34.06 -15.64
CA ASN A 263 -20.39 -34.79 -14.40
C ASN A 263 -20.22 -33.83 -13.22
N SER A 264 -21.03 -34.01 -12.18
CA SER A 264 -20.91 -33.29 -10.90
C SER A 264 -20.39 -34.25 -9.83
N GLY A 265 -19.33 -33.85 -9.15
CA GLY A 265 -18.78 -34.56 -8.01
C GLY A 265 -19.57 -34.31 -6.71
N ARG A 266 -19.00 -34.71 -5.57
CA ARG A 266 -19.48 -34.49 -4.20
C ARG A 266 -18.97 -33.19 -3.57
N LYS A 267 -17.96 -32.53 -4.14
CA LYS A 267 -17.37 -31.29 -3.60
C LYS A 267 -17.71 -30.07 -4.46
N ARG A 268 -17.71 -28.89 -3.82
CA ARG A 268 -17.93 -27.61 -4.51
C ARG A 268 -16.86 -27.37 -5.59
N VAL A 269 -17.24 -26.66 -6.62
CA VAL A 269 -16.33 -26.16 -7.65
C VAL A 269 -16.12 -24.67 -7.40
N VAL A 270 -14.89 -24.22 -7.31
CA VAL A 270 -14.52 -22.81 -7.21
C VAL A 270 -14.09 -22.35 -8.59
N VAL A 271 -14.72 -21.30 -9.08
CA VAL A 271 -14.40 -20.64 -10.35
C VAL A 271 -13.73 -19.32 -10.03
N GLN A 272 -12.55 -19.08 -10.59
CA GLN A 272 -11.76 -17.89 -10.37
C GLN A 272 -11.36 -17.23 -11.69
N ILE A 273 -11.25 -15.91 -11.67
CA ILE A 273 -10.52 -15.14 -12.68
C ILE A 273 -9.20 -14.71 -12.04
N ARG A 274 -8.09 -15.02 -12.71
CA ARG A 274 -6.74 -14.65 -12.27
C ARG A 274 -6.01 -13.85 -13.33
N GLU A 275 -5.08 -13.02 -12.90
CA GLU A 275 -4.08 -12.45 -13.82
C GLU A 275 -3.15 -13.54 -14.33
N THR A 276 -2.55 -13.36 -15.50
CA THR A 276 -1.46 -14.22 -15.97
C THR A 276 -0.11 -13.54 -15.83
N THR A 277 0.95 -14.34 -15.70
CA THR A 277 2.33 -13.89 -15.76
C THR A 277 3.07 -14.82 -16.70
N VAL A 278 3.50 -14.32 -17.85
CA VAL A 278 4.14 -15.14 -18.91
C VAL A 278 3.23 -16.29 -19.37
N GLY A 279 1.94 -16.00 -19.57
CA GLY A 279 0.96 -16.97 -20.07
C GLY A 279 0.49 -18.03 -19.08
N VAL A 280 0.93 -18.02 -17.82
CA VAL A 280 0.43 -18.90 -16.75
C VAL A 280 -0.35 -18.13 -15.68
N PRO A 281 -1.41 -18.71 -15.09
CA PRO A 281 -2.16 -18.07 -14.00
C PRO A 281 -1.27 -17.74 -12.80
N SER A 282 -1.36 -16.51 -12.31
CA SER A 282 -0.68 -16.04 -11.11
C SER A 282 -1.44 -16.47 -9.83
N GLN A 283 -0.94 -16.06 -8.66
CA GLN A 283 -1.66 -16.23 -7.39
C GLN A 283 -2.66 -15.09 -7.11
N THR A 284 -2.66 -14.04 -7.93
CA THR A 284 -3.58 -12.91 -7.80
C THR A 284 -4.96 -13.29 -8.34
N VAL A 285 -5.93 -13.41 -7.43
CA VAL A 285 -7.33 -13.68 -7.76
C VAL A 285 -8.09 -12.37 -7.83
N ILE A 286 -8.76 -12.13 -8.95
CA ILE A 286 -9.52 -10.91 -9.23
C ILE A 286 -10.98 -11.10 -8.87
N ALA A 287 -11.52 -12.25 -9.26
CA ALA A 287 -12.89 -12.63 -8.96
C ALA A 287 -12.95 -14.11 -8.59
N GLU A 288 -13.82 -14.44 -7.66
CA GLU A 288 -14.06 -15.82 -7.24
C GLU A 288 -15.54 -16.01 -6.94
N ASN A 289 -16.07 -17.17 -7.33
CA ASN A 289 -17.28 -17.70 -6.69
C ASN A 289 -17.22 -19.23 -6.64
N SER A 290 -17.94 -19.82 -5.68
CA SER A 290 -18.05 -21.26 -5.54
C SER A 290 -19.48 -21.73 -5.81
N ILE A 291 -19.60 -22.86 -6.49
CA ILE A 291 -20.87 -23.52 -6.78
C ILE A 291 -20.94 -24.88 -6.11
N GLU A 292 -22.07 -25.16 -5.47
CA GLU A 292 -22.36 -26.46 -4.88
C GLU A 292 -22.73 -27.48 -5.97
N PRO A 293 -22.40 -28.78 -5.80
CA PRO A 293 -22.71 -29.81 -6.79
C PRO A 293 -24.17 -29.88 -7.22
N THR A 294 -25.09 -29.59 -6.30
CA THR A 294 -26.54 -29.61 -6.53
C THR A 294 -27.02 -28.54 -7.50
N LYS A 295 -26.23 -27.50 -7.72
CA LYS A 295 -26.53 -26.39 -8.65
C LYS A 295 -25.82 -26.56 -9.99
N ILE A 296 -25.05 -27.63 -10.17
CA ILE A 296 -24.35 -27.93 -11.42
C ILE A 296 -25.33 -28.65 -12.36
N ASN A 297 -25.55 -28.07 -13.53
CA ASN A 297 -26.35 -28.69 -14.58
C ASN A 297 -25.48 -29.66 -15.39
N THR A 298 -25.85 -30.94 -15.39
CA THR A 298 -25.18 -32.01 -16.17
C THR A 298 -26.04 -32.52 -17.33
N ASP A 299 -27.22 -31.92 -17.55
CA ASP A 299 -28.19 -32.24 -18.60
C ASP A 299 -27.82 -31.68 -19.99
N GLY A 300 -26.66 -31.03 -20.08
CA GLY A 300 -26.18 -30.36 -21.28
C GLY A 300 -26.52 -28.86 -21.35
N THR A 301 -27.23 -28.31 -20.37
CA THR A 301 -27.43 -26.87 -20.24
C THR A 301 -26.22 -26.19 -19.59
N ALA A 302 -26.05 -24.89 -19.84
CA ALA A 302 -24.96 -24.12 -19.27
C ALA A 302 -25.22 -23.86 -17.78
N THR A 303 -24.22 -24.09 -16.94
CA THR A 303 -24.25 -23.70 -15.53
C THR A 303 -23.70 -22.29 -15.42
N ARG A 304 -24.52 -21.34 -14.94
CA ARG A 304 -24.13 -19.93 -14.82
C ARG A 304 -23.56 -19.65 -13.43
N ILE A 305 -22.32 -19.15 -13.38
CA ILE A 305 -21.64 -18.72 -12.16
C ILE A 305 -21.39 -17.21 -12.27
N THR A 306 -21.92 -16.42 -11.33
CA THR A 306 -21.81 -14.96 -11.35
C THR A 306 -21.14 -14.43 -10.09
N TRP A 307 -20.50 -13.27 -10.18
CA TRP A 307 -19.88 -12.54 -9.07
C TRP A 307 -20.16 -11.05 -9.22
N SER A 308 -19.83 -10.25 -8.21
CA SER A 308 -19.88 -8.79 -8.32
C SER A 308 -18.94 -8.35 -9.46
N PRO A 309 -19.42 -7.62 -10.48
CA PRO A 309 -18.63 -7.35 -11.67
C PRO A 309 -17.30 -6.70 -11.33
N VAL A 310 -16.20 -7.29 -11.82
CA VAL A 310 -14.85 -6.77 -11.60
C VAL A 310 -14.33 -6.19 -12.90
N PHE A 311 -13.70 -5.03 -12.83
CA PHE A 311 -13.12 -4.39 -14.00
C PHE A 311 -11.85 -5.14 -14.40
N CYS A 312 -11.73 -5.49 -15.68
CA CYS A 312 -10.44 -5.91 -16.19
C CYS A 312 -10.03 -5.14 -17.45
N HIS A 313 -8.74 -4.87 -17.50
CA HIS A 313 -8.13 -3.95 -18.45
C HIS A 313 -7.88 -4.62 -19.81
N ALA A 314 -8.20 -3.90 -20.88
CA ALA A 314 -7.55 -4.08 -22.17
C ALA A 314 -6.04 -3.97 -22.02
N GLY A 315 -5.31 -4.79 -22.77
CA GLY A 315 -3.86 -4.88 -22.67
C GLY A 315 -3.35 -6.06 -21.85
N GLN A 316 -4.20 -6.68 -21.02
CA GLN A 316 -3.77 -7.68 -20.04
C GLN A 316 -4.42 -9.05 -20.29
N GLU A 317 -3.66 -10.09 -20.01
CA GLU A 317 -4.09 -11.49 -20.12
C GLU A 317 -4.67 -11.96 -18.78
N TYR A 318 -5.78 -12.70 -18.86
CA TYR A 318 -6.47 -13.27 -17.71
C TYR A 318 -6.78 -14.75 -17.96
N ALA A 319 -6.83 -15.52 -16.89
CA ALA A 319 -7.14 -16.94 -16.92
C ALA A 319 -8.40 -17.26 -16.12
N ILE A 320 -9.25 -18.12 -16.68
CA ILE A 320 -10.36 -18.76 -15.97
C ILE A 320 -9.80 -20.02 -15.32
N VAL A 321 -9.84 -20.08 -13.99
CA VAL A 321 -9.31 -21.21 -13.22
C VAL A 321 -10.47 -21.93 -12.52
N LEU A 322 -10.56 -23.24 -12.74
CA LEU A 322 -11.53 -24.12 -12.10
C LEU A 322 -10.79 -24.96 -11.05
N LEU A 323 -11.24 -24.90 -9.81
CA LEU A 323 -10.68 -25.66 -8.70
C LEU A 323 -11.76 -26.54 -8.08
N THR A 324 -11.41 -27.77 -7.76
CA THR A 324 -12.29 -28.67 -6.99
C THR A 324 -11.44 -29.69 -6.24
N ASP A 325 -11.91 -30.09 -5.06
CA ASP A 325 -11.28 -31.12 -4.23
C ASP A 325 -11.78 -32.54 -4.57
N ASP A 326 -12.38 -32.69 -5.75
CA ASP A 326 -12.99 -33.94 -6.23
C ASP A 326 -12.33 -34.42 -7.53
N ALA A 327 -12.20 -35.73 -7.67
CA ALA A 327 -11.72 -36.39 -8.87
C ALA A 327 -12.81 -36.57 -9.95
N ASP A 328 -14.10 -36.49 -9.59
CA ASP A 328 -15.19 -36.89 -10.48
C ASP A 328 -15.76 -35.76 -11.35
N THR A 329 -15.65 -34.50 -10.90
CA THR A 329 -16.24 -33.36 -11.61
C THR A 329 -15.57 -33.14 -12.96
N ALA A 330 -16.36 -33.06 -14.03
CA ALA A 330 -15.87 -32.94 -15.39
C ALA A 330 -16.60 -31.85 -16.19
N VAL A 331 -15.84 -31.19 -17.07
CA VAL A 331 -16.29 -30.10 -17.95
C VAL A 331 -16.13 -30.49 -19.41
N LYS A 332 -16.88 -29.83 -20.29
CA LYS A 332 -16.76 -30.01 -21.74
C LYS A 332 -15.56 -29.25 -22.30
N ILE A 333 -14.85 -29.91 -23.19
CA ILE A 333 -13.73 -29.36 -23.95
C ILE A 333 -13.90 -29.67 -25.44
N ALA A 334 -13.30 -28.83 -26.28
CA ALA A 334 -13.16 -29.05 -27.71
C ALA A 334 -11.76 -29.57 -28.02
N GLU A 335 -11.67 -30.65 -28.79
CA GLU A 335 -10.43 -31.26 -29.28
C GLU A 335 -10.28 -31.00 -30.78
N LEU A 336 -9.10 -30.54 -31.18
CA LEU A 336 -8.76 -30.29 -32.57
C LEU A 336 -8.85 -31.58 -33.40
N GLY A 337 -9.53 -31.51 -34.56
CA GLY A 337 -9.66 -32.62 -35.51
C GLY A 337 -10.81 -33.60 -35.22
N LYS A 338 -11.60 -33.39 -34.17
CA LYS A 338 -12.77 -34.23 -33.83
C LYS A 338 -14.08 -33.61 -34.35
N TYR A 339 -15.10 -34.46 -34.50
CA TYR A 339 -16.45 -34.04 -34.88
C TYR A 339 -17.25 -33.66 -33.62
N ASP A 340 -17.75 -32.44 -33.59
CA ASP A 340 -18.69 -31.98 -32.56
C ASP A 340 -20.11 -32.40 -32.96
N ALA A 341 -20.65 -33.39 -32.25
CA ALA A 341 -21.98 -33.93 -32.50
C ALA A 341 -23.12 -32.98 -32.09
N VAL A 342 -22.87 -32.03 -31.19
CA VAL A 342 -23.88 -31.07 -30.70
C VAL A 342 -24.04 -29.93 -31.69
N ASN A 343 -22.92 -29.41 -32.21
CA ASN A 343 -22.93 -28.33 -33.21
C ASN A 343 -22.87 -28.83 -34.66
N SER A 344 -22.87 -30.16 -34.87
CA SER A 344 -22.84 -30.84 -36.18
C SER A 344 -21.70 -30.37 -37.11
N ARG A 345 -20.51 -30.07 -36.57
CA ARG A 345 -19.37 -29.55 -37.33
C ARG A 345 -18.04 -30.15 -36.88
N TRP A 346 -17.09 -30.22 -37.82
CA TRP A 346 -15.72 -30.64 -37.51
C TRP A 346 -14.94 -29.48 -36.88
N VAL A 347 -14.16 -29.77 -35.85
CA VAL A 347 -13.23 -28.83 -35.22
C VAL A 347 -11.96 -28.78 -36.07
N THR A 348 -11.94 -27.99 -37.14
CA THR A 348 -10.86 -27.99 -38.15
C THR A 348 -9.72 -27.00 -37.89
N SER A 349 -9.90 -26.10 -36.94
CA SER A 349 -8.87 -25.17 -36.43
C SER A 349 -9.10 -24.96 -34.94
N GLN A 350 -8.05 -24.56 -34.19
CA GLN A 350 -8.20 -24.20 -32.78
C GLN A 350 -9.37 -23.21 -32.65
N PRO A 351 -10.47 -23.62 -31.97
CA PRO A 351 -11.65 -22.80 -31.85
C PRO A 351 -11.39 -21.45 -31.17
N TYR A 352 -10.42 -21.41 -30.26
CA TYR A 352 -9.95 -20.21 -29.59
C TYR A 352 -8.46 -19.99 -29.88
N GLN A 353 -8.15 -19.07 -30.80
CA GLN A 353 -6.78 -18.90 -31.33
C GLN A 353 -5.82 -18.11 -30.41
N VAL A 354 -6.30 -17.64 -29.25
CA VAL A 354 -5.62 -16.63 -28.41
C VAL A 354 -5.26 -17.17 -27.02
N GLY A 355 -5.63 -18.40 -26.68
CA GLY A 355 -5.36 -19.01 -25.36
C GLY A 355 -5.03 -20.49 -25.47
N VAL A 356 -4.41 -21.03 -24.41
CA VAL A 356 -4.04 -22.44 -24.29
C VAL A 356 -4.70 -23.01 -23.05
N LEU A 357 -5.34 -24.17 -23.15
CA LEU A 357 -5.87 -24.85 -21.97
C LEU A 357 -4.71 -25.32 -21.08
N LEU A 358 -4.79 -25.05 -19.79
CA LEU A 358 -3.77 -25.42 -18.81
C LEU A 358 -4.37 -26.36 -17.76
N SER A 359 -3.63 -27.41 -17.40
CA SER A 359 -3.99 -28.30 -16.28
C SER A 359 -2.93 -28.23 -15.18
N SER A 360 -3.35 -28.30 -13.92
CA SER A 360 -2.44 -28.32 -12.77
C SER A 360 -2.97 -29.22 -11.67
N SER A 361 -2.07 -29.87 -10.93
CA SER A 361 -2.41 -30.64 -9.73
C SER A 361 -2.34 -29.82 -8.44
N ASN A 362 -1.65 -28.67 -8.45
CA ASN A 362 -1.33 -27.88 -7.27
C ASN A 362 -1.60 -26.37 -7.44
N ALA A 363 -2.18 -25.96 -8.57
CA ALA A 363 -2.42 -24.56 -8.95
C ALA A 363 -1.17 -23.66 -8.91
N SER A 364 0.03 -24.24 -9.07
CA SER A 364 1.30 -23.52 -9.17
C SER A 364 2.16 -23.97 -10.35
N THR A 365 2.06 -25.24 -10.74
CA THR A 365 2.75 -25.81 -11.90
C THR A 365 1.72 -26.21 -12.96
N TRP A 366 1.82 -25.63 -14.15
CA TRP A 366 0.81 -25.77 -15.20
C TRP A 366 1.37 -26.52 -16.42
N THR A 367 0.62 -27.50 -16.92
CA THR A 367 0.90 -28.22 -18.16
C THR A 367 0.03 -27.65 -19.29
N PRO A 368 0.63 -27.14 -20.38
CA PRO A 368 -0.11 -26.60 -21.52
C PRO A 368 -0.63 -27.70 -22.45
N HIS A 369 -1.89 -27.56 -22.85
CA HIS A 369 -2.59 -28.45 -23.76
C HIS A 369 -3.00 -27.69 -25.01
N GLN A 370 -2.16 -27.74 -26.05
CA GLN A 370 -2.37 -26.97 -27.28
C GLN A 370 -3.54 -27.48 -28.14
N ASN A 371 -3.92 -28.75 -27.99
CA ASN A 371 -4.94 -29.39 -28.83
C ASN A 371 -6.36 -29.32 -28.23
N PHE A 372 -6.50 -28.71 -27.05
CA PHE A 372 -7.74 -28.67 -26.29
C PHE A 372 -8.13 -27.22 -25.94
N ASP A 373 -9.42 -26.90 -26.05
CA ASP A 373 -10.02 -25.65 -25.61
C ASP A 373 -11.19 -25.91 -24.65
N LEU A 374 -11.37 -25.07 -23.65
CA LEU A 374 -12.52 -25.13 -22.75
C LEU A 374 -13.80 -24.66 -23.46
N THR A 375 -14.93 -25.33 -23.23
CA THR A 375 -16.25 -24.82 -23.63
C THR A 375 -16.78 -23.84 -22.58
N PHE A 376 -16.87 -22.54 -22.91
CA PHE A 376 -17.29 -21.50 -21.96
C PHE A 376 -17.99 -20.32 -22.63
N ARG A 377 -18.74 -19.55 -21.82
CA ARG A 377 -19.18 -18.19 -22.13
C ARG A 377 -18.75 -17.25 -21.03
N LEU A 378 -18.08 -16.17 -21.38
CA LEU A 378 -17.71 -15.10 -20.46
C LEU A 378 -18.81 -14.03 -20.48
N LEU A 379 -19.34 -13.70 -19.31
CA LEU A 379 -20.41 -12.73 -19.12
C LEU A 379 -19.84 -11.40 -18.64
N ALA A 380 -20.03 -10.34 -19.42
CA ALA A 380 -19.70 -8.98 -19.02
C ALA A 380 -20.96 -8.23 -18.57
N ALA A 381 -20.78 -7.23 -17.70
CA ALA A 381 -21.84 -6.33 -17.30
C ALA A 381 -22.06 -5.23 -18.36
N LYS A 382 -23.29 -5.13 -18.82
CA LYS A 382 -23.81 -4.03 -19.63
C LYS A 382 -24.69 -3.15 -18.76
N PHE A 383 -24.27 -1.90 -18.56
CA PHE A 383 -24.98 -0.97 -17.71
C PHE A 383 -26.19 -0.39 -18.44
N THR A 384 -27.36 -0.48 -17.79
CA THR A 384 -28.63 -0.03 -18.36
C THR A 384 -28.85 1.47 -18.20
N GLU A 385 -28.13 2.08 -17.25
CA GLU A 385 -28.21 3.49 -16.91
C GLU A 385 -26.80 4.10 -16.84
N PHE A 386 -26.68 5.38 -17.21
CA PHE A 386 -25.40 6.12 -17.13
C PHE A 386 -25.26 6.94 -15.85
N PHE A 387 -26.34 7.04 -15.07
CA PHE A 387 -26.42 7.78 -13.83
C PHE A 387 -27.42 7.11 -12.89
N HIS A 388 -27.02 6.82 -11.66
CA HIS A 388 -27.90 6.26 -10.64
C HIS A 388 -27.59 6.84 -9.25
N LEU A 389 -28.64 7.08 -8.47
CA LEU A 389 -28.55 7.57 -7.09
C LEU A 389 -28.90 6.45 -6.13
N PHE A 390 -27.93 6.05 -5.30
CA PHE A 390 -28.16 5.11 -4.20
C PHE A 390 -28.32 5.86 -2.88
N ASP A 391 -29.27 5.42 -2.06
CA ASP A 391 -29.42 5.87 -0.68
C ASP A 391 -28.57 4.97 0.23
N LEU A 392 -27.61 5.58 0.93
CA LEU A 392 -26.68 4.89 1.82
C LEU A 392 -27.12 4.94 3.28
N GLY A 393 -28.15 5.73 3.61
CA GLY A 393 -28.71 5.84 4.95
C GLY A 393 -28.63 7.24 5.53
N LYS A 394 -28.77 7.32 6.86
CA LYS A 394 -28.85 8.59 7.60
C LYS A 394 -27.79 8.66 8.69
N VAL A 395 -27.30 9.87 8.94
CA VAL A 395 -26.29 10.18 9.95
C VAL A 395 -26.69 11.43 10.73
N THR A 396 -26.51 11.43 12.04
CA THR A 396 -26.75 12.62 12.87
C THR A 396 -25.48 13.47 12.94
N ALA A 397 -25.57 14.72 12.53
CA ALA A 397 -24.49 15.70 12.63
C ALA A 397 -24.68 16.59 13.87
N ASN A 398 -23.58 16.88 14.57
CA ASN A 398 -23.54 17.75 15.74
C ASN A 398 -22.60 18.93 15.50
N ASN A 399 -23.16 20.09 15.11
CA ASN A 399 -22.40 21.32 14.84
C ASN A 399 -21.22 21.12 13.86
N THR A 400 -21.44 20.31 12.83
CA THR A 400 -20.38 19.93 11.90
C THR A 400 -20.01 21.09 10.98
N SER A 401 -18.72 21.39 10.88
CA SER A 401 -18.11 22.43 10.03
C SER A 401 -17.38 21.87 8.82
N ASP A 402 -16.82 20.67 8.95
CA ASP A 402 -16.02 20.01 7.91
C ASP A 402 -16.55 18.59 7.70
N LEU A 403 -16.58 18.16 6.45
CA LEU A 403 -17.06 16.84 6.07
C LEU A 403 -16.01 16.16 5.18
N ILE A 404 -15.80 14.86 5.36
CA ILE A 404 -15.08 14.05 4.38
C ILE A 404 -15.74 12.67 4.29
N ALA A 405 -15.93 12.20 3.06
CA ALA A 405 -16.40 10.86 2.74
C ALA A 405 -15.20 9.97 2.47
N LEU A 406 -14.88 9.11 3.43
CA LEU A 406 -13.80 8.13 3.32
C LEU A 406 -14.36 6.82 2.79
N THR A 407 -13.88 6.40 1.63
CA THR A 407 -14.29 5.16 1.01
C THR A 407 -13.26 4.71 -0.04
N ASN A 408 -13.32 3.43 -0.40
CA ASN A 408 -12.56 2.89 -1.51
C ASN A 408 -13.42 2.90 -2.77
N VAL A 409 -13.01 3.73 -3.74
CA VAL A 409 -13.70 3.89 -5.02
C VAL A 409 -12.72 3.62 -6.15
N GLU A 410 -13.15 2.80 -7.09
CA GLU A 410 -12.41 2.54 -8.32
C GLU A 410 -13.08 3.26 -9.49
N LYS A 411 -12.39 4.29 -10.00
CA LYS A 411 -12.80 5.03 -11.21
C LYS A 411 -12.07 4.44 -12.41
N VAL A 412 -12.77 3.57 -13.13
CA VAL A 412 -12.18 2.74 -14.20
C VAL A 412 -11.94 3.49 -15.51
N GLY A 413 -12.51 4.69 -15.66
CA GLY A 413 -12.41 5.52 -16.86
C GLY A 413 -12.63 7.00 -16.57
N PHE A 414 -12.22 7.86 -17.51
CA PHE A 414 -12.41 9.32 -17.41
C PHE A 414 -13.89 9.74 -17.45
N ASP A 415 -14.74 8.87 -17.99
CA ASP A 415 -16.19 8.99 -18.08
C ASP A 415 -16.89 8.53 -16.80
N THR A 416 -16.18 7.87 -15.89
CA THR A 416 -16.73 7.37 -14.62
C THR A 416 -16.46 8.35 -13.48
N ASN A 417 -17.48 8.66 -12.68
CA ASN A 417 -17.33 9.48 -11.49
C ASN A 417 -18.26 9.02 -10.36
N VAL A 418 -17.83 9.29 -9.13
CA VAL A 418 -18.61 9.07 -7.91
C VAL A 418 -18.66 10.38 -7.15
N GLU A 419 -19.86 10.76 -6.72
CA GLU A 419 -20.09 11.94 -5.91
C GLU A 419 -21.04 11.59 -4.77
N PHE A 420 -20.69 12.02 -3.55
CA PHE A 420 -21.52 11.85 -2.37
C PHE A 420 -22.38 13.10 -2.17
N ILE A 421 -23.66 12.91 -1.90
CA ILE A 421 -24.61 13.99 -1.69
C ILE A 421 -25.17 13.84 -0.29
N LEU A 422 -24.86 14.80 0.59
CA LEU A 422 -25.45 14.88 1.91
C LEU A 422 -26.57 15.91 1.89
N ILE A 423 -27.79 15.45 2.17
CA ILE A 423 -29.00 16.26 2.21
C ILE A 423 -29.35 16.52 3.67
N ASP A 424 -29.38 17.80 4.05
CA ASP A 424 -29.77 18.26 5.38
C ASP A 424 -31.30 18.23 5.57
N GLU A 425 -31.78 18.41 6.80
CA GLU A 425 -33.22 18.50 7.12
C GLU A 425 -33.91 19.66 6.38
N GLU A 426 -33.17 20.73 6.11
CA GLU A 426 -33.63 21.87 5.31
C GLU A 426 -33.66 21.59 3.79
N GLY A 427 -33.29 20.39 3.36
CA GLY A 427 -33.24 19.99 1.95
C GLY A 427 -32.03 20.54 1.18
N LYS A 428 -31.04 21.07 1.89
CA LYS A 428 -29.82 21.60 1.28
C LYS A 428 -28.85 20.48 0.95
N GLU A 429 -28.43 20.41 -0.31
CA GLU A 429 -27.50 19.40 -0.82
C GLU A 429 -26.05 19.88 -0.69
N ASN A 430 -25.20 19.04 -0.11
CA ASN A 430 -23.75 19.24 -0.02
C ASN A 430 -23.06 18.13 -0.81
N PHE A 431 -22.30 18.52 -1.83
CA PHE A 431 -21.59 17.60 -2.73
C PHE A 431 -20.17 17.34 -2.23
N LEU A 432 -19.82 16.08 -2.08
CA LEU A 432 -18.51 15.64 -1.64
C LEU A 432 -17.90 14.71 -2.69
N SER A 433 -16.60 14.91 -2.92
CA SER A 433 -15.77 13.95 -3.64
C SER A 433 -15.20 12.91 -2.68
N ASP A 434 -14.81 11.77 -3.21
CA ASP A 434 -14.14 10.69 -2.48
C ASP A 434 -12.83 11.19 -1.84
N ASN A 435 -12.66 10.93 -0.54
CA ASN A 435 -11.45 11.21 0.23
C ASN A 435 -10.98 12.68 0.21
N LEU A 436 -11.85 13.62 -0.14
CA LEU A 436 -11.55 15.05 -0.11
C LEU A 436 -12.38 15.78 0.95
N PRO A 437 -11.74 16.61 1.78
CA PRO A 437 -12.46 17.39 2.78
C PRO A 437 -13.23 18.53 2.11
N LEU A 438 -14.46 18.73 2.58
CA LEU A 438 -15.32 19.86 2.27
C LEU A 438 -15.51 20.71 3.51
N ALA A 439 -15.00 21.94 3.47
CA ALA A 439 -15.31 22.96 4.46
C ALA A 439 -16.69 23.56 4.16
N LEU A 440 -17.63 23.41 5.09
CA LEU A 440 -18.97 23.96 4.96
C LEU A 440 -18.95 25.49 5.11
N ARG A 441 -19.96 26.17 4.57
CA ARG A 441 -20.12 27.62 4.75
C ARG A 441 -20.86 28.00 6.04
N ALA A 442 -21.56 27.04 6.63
CA ALA A 442 -22.30 27.17 7.87
C ALA A 442 -22.31 25.81 8.57
N ARG A 443 -22.45 25.81 9.90
CA ARG A 443 -22.55 24.56 10.66
C ARG A 443 -23.85 23.84 10.33
N ILE A 444 -23.78 22.52 10.25
CA ILE A 444 -24.95 21.66 10.07
C ILE A 444 -25.14 20.85 11.35
N SER A 445 -26.38 20.80 11.83
CA SER A 445 -26.81 20.03 13.00
C SER A 445 -28.17 19.41 12.69
N GLY A 446 -28.31 18.09 12.83
CA GLY A 446 -29.53 17.37 12.47
C GLY A 446 -29.26 16.05 11.75
N GLU A 447 -30.32 15.38 11.30
CA GLU A 447 -30.20 14.17 10.47
C GLU A 447 -29.82 14.52 9.01
N LEU A 448 -28.65 14.07 8.58
CA LEU A 448 -28.19 14.10 7.20
C LEU A 448 -28.56 12.80 6.50
N THR A 449 -29.23 12.88 5.35
CA THR A 449 -29.43 11.75 4.45
C THR A 449 -28.27 11.67 3.48
N VAL A 450 -27.58 10.53 3.44
CA VAL A 450 -26.38 10.30 2.64
C VAL A 450 -26.75 9.52 1.39
N LYS A 451 -26.53 10.12 0.23
CA LYS A 451 -26.70 9.48 -1.07
C LYS A 451 -25.38 9.43 -1.81
N VAL A 452 -25.25 8.47 -2.73
CA VAL A 452 -24.14 8.42 -3.67
C VAL A 452 -24.67 8.43 -5.10
N ALA A 453 -24.12 9.33 -5.89
CA ALA A 453 -24.35 9.43 -7.33
C ALA A 453 -23.22 8.70 -8.05
N LEU A 454 -23.55 7.62 -8.74
CA LEU A 454 -22.64 6.95 -9.65
C LEU A 454 -22.92 7.44 -11.06
N LYS A 455 -21.87 7.79 -11.80
CA LYS A 455 -21.93 8.18 -13.21
C LYS A 455 -20.94 7.34 -14.01
N GLY A 456 -21.36 6.87 -15.18
CA GLY A 456 -20.53 6.05 -16.07
C GLY A 456 -21.10 5.96 -17.48
N SER A 457 -20.72 4.90 -18.19
CA SER A 457 -21.15 4.59 -19.55
C SER A 457 -21.73 3.19 -19.63
N GLY A 458 -22.21 2.78 -20.82
CA GLY A 458 -22.88 1.48 -21.00
C GLY A 458 -22.00 0.26 -20.72
N GLU A 459 -20.68 0.45 -20.68
CA GLU A 459 -19.69 -0.61 -20.53
C GLU A 459 -18.82 -0.45 -19.28
N LYS A 460 -18.83 0.75 -18.68
CA LYS A 460 -17.98 1.13 -17.55
C LYS A 460 -18.80 1.83 -16.47
N SER A 461 -18.82 1.23 -15.28
CA SER A 461 -19.30 1.86 -14.06
C SER A 461 -18.13 2.12 -13.12
N PRO A 462 -18.15 3.19 -12.33
CA PRO A 462 -17.31 3.22 -11.13
C PRO A 462 -17.74 2.10 -10.18
N VAL A 463 -16.80 1.59 -9.39
CA VAL A 463 -17.05 0.58 -8.36
C VAL A 463 -16.87 1.24 -7.00
N LEU A 464 -17.94 1.34 -6.22
CA LEU A 464 -17.90 1.77 -4.84
C LEU A 464 -17.84 0.54 -3.95
N TYR A 465 -16.72 0.31 -3.26
CA TYR A 465 -16.61 -0.77 -2.30
C TYR A 465 -17.30 -0.39 -0.98
N PRO A 466 -17.86 -1.38 -0.26
CA PRO A 466 -18.51 -1.12 1.01
C PRO A 466 -17.52 -0.62 2.06
N GLY A 467 -18.03 0.07 3.08
CA GLY A 467 -17.23 0.65 4.17
C GLY A 467 -17.10 2.17 4.07
N LEU A 468 -18.15 2.86 3.60
CA LEU A 468 -18.20 4.32 3.65
C LEU A 468 -18.19 4.80 5.11
N GLN A 469 -17.18 5.61 5.44
CA GLN A 469 -17.09 6.34 6.68
C GLN A 469 -17.24 7.83 6.40
N LEU A 470 -18.17 8.48 7.10
CA LEU A 470 -18.23 9.93 7.13
C LEU A 470 -17.48 10.43 8.34
N VAL A 471 -16.57 11.37 8.10
CA VAL A 471 -15.88 12.06 9.17
C VAL A 471 -16.43 13.46 9.24
N LEU A 472 -16.99 13.78 10.40
CA LEU A 472 -17.61 15.04 10.74
C LEU A 472 -16.64 15.81 11.65
N GLY A 473 -16.09 16.91 11.15
CA GLY A 473 -15.25 17.82 11.92
C GLY A 473 -16.06 18.97 12.49
N ASN A 474 -15.87 19.31 13.76
CA ASN A 474 -16.37 20.52 14.40
C ASN A 474 -15.19 21.44 14.74
N LEU A 475 -15.06 22.53 13.98
CA LEU A 475 -14.09 23.58 14.23
C LEU A 475 -14.51 24.41 15.46
N SER A 476 -13.63 24.41 16.46
CA SER A 476 -13.78 25.28 17.63
C SER A 476 -13.66 26.75 17.24
N GLU A 477 -14.44 27.62 17.88
CA GLU A 477 -14.43 29.07 17.61
C GLU A 477 -13.22 29.78 18.20
N SER A 478 -12.56 29.16 19.17
CA SER A 478 -11.34 29.67 19.77
C SER A 478 -10.36 28.55 20.09
N GLY A 479 -9.08 28.87 20.00
CA GLY A 479 -7.99 28.00 20.39
C GLY A 479 -6.90 28.83 21.03
N ASP A 480 -6.28 28.30 22.07
CA ASP A 480 -5.19 28.97 22.76
C ASP A 480 -3.88 28.19 22.71
N TYR A 481 -2.80 28.96 22.62
CA TYR A 481 -1.43 28.49 22.65
C TYR A 481 -0.66 29.31 23.68
N VAL A 482 0.09 28.65 24.55
CA VAL A 482 0.88 29.27 25.61
C VAL A 482 2.33 28.80 25.49
N THR A 483 3.24 29.75 25.37
CA THR A 483 4.68 29.47 25.34
C THR A 483 5.18 28.96 26.68
N ARG A 484 6.34 28.30 26.67
CA ARG A 484 7.16 28.12 27.87
C ARG A 484 7.47 29.44 28.58
N SER A 485 7.87 29.34 29.85
CA SER A 485 8.29 30.49 30.65
C SER A 485 9.54 31.15 30.07
N ILE A 486 9.48 32.47 29.92
CA ILE A 486 10.54 33.34 29.43
C ILE A 486 11.00 34.21 30.59
N THR A 487 12.31 34.33 30.79
CA THR A 487 12.89 35.22 31.80
C THR A 487 12.55 36.67 31.48
N ALA A 488 11.93 37.33 32.44
CA ALA A 488 11.60 38.76 32.40
C ALA A 488 12.26 39.46 33.60
N GLY A 489 12.26 40.78 33.60
CA GLY A 489 12.80 41.55 34.72
C GLY A 489 11.93 42.75 35.05
N SER A 490 12.47 43.65 35.86
CA SER A 490 11.86 44.95 36.08
C SER A 490 12.04 45.86 34.86
N ASN A 491 10.99 46.63 34.54
CA ASN A 491 10.93 47.63 33.49
C ASN A 491 11.36 47.14 32.11
N THR A 492 10.91 45.93 31.74
CA THR A 492 11.25 45.32 30.44
C THR A 492 10.26 45.70 29.35
N LYS A 493 10.74 45.71 28.10
CA LYS A 493 9.94 45.79 26.90
C LYS A 493 9.78 44.37 26.32
N ILE A 494 8.54 43.98 26.04
CA ILE A 494 8.22 42.70 25.41
C ILE A 494 7.74 42.98 23.99
N THR A 495 8.45 42.44 23.00
CA THR A 495 8.10 42.51 21.58
C THR A 495 7.70 41.12 21.12
N ILE A 496 6.45 40.94 20.71
CA ILE A 496 5.91 39.69 20.16
C ILE A 496 5.70 39.89 18.67
N THR A 497 6.29 39.03 17.86
CA THR A 497 6.22 39.05 16.39
C THR A 497 5.80 37.69 15.87
N TYR A 498 4.84 37.65 14.96
CA TYR A 498 4.40 36.42 14.30
C TYR A 498 3.82 36.74 12.93
N ASP A 499 3.85 35.75 12.04
CA ASP A 499 3.22 35.87 10.72
C ASP A 499 1.82 35.31 10.83
N ALA A 500 0.80 36.09 10.46
CA ALA A 500 -0.59 35.62 10.50
C ALA A 500 -1.35 35.85 9.20
N LEU A 501 -2.18 34.89 8.86
CA LEU A 501 -3.21 34.97 7.84
C LEU A 501 -4.56 35.01 8.55
N ILE A 502 -5.22 36.16 8.49
CA ILE A 502 -6.44 36.44 9.24
C ILE A 502 -7.50 36.93 8.25
N PRO A 503 -8.35 36.02 7.76
CA PRO A 503 -9.38 36.35 6.79
C PRO A 503 -10.64 36.90 7.49
N GLY A 504 -11.35 37.83 6.84
CA GLY A 504 -12.68 38.30 7.27
C GLY A 504 -12.74 38.76 8.72
N THR A 505 -13.55 38.07 9.54
CA THR A 505 -13.79 38.39 10.96
C THR A 505 -12.95 37.56 11.94
N ALA A 506 -11.99 36.77 11.46
CA ALA A 506 -11.07 36.08 12.35
C ALA A 506 -10.18 37.07 13.11
N ASP A 507 -9.67 36.68 14.26
CA ASP A 507 -8.76 37.51 15.05
C ASP A 507 -7.74 36.66 15.82
N VAL A 508 -6.60 37.27 16.11
CA VAL A 508 -5.52 36.68 16.93
C VAL A 508 -5.10 37.72 17.96
N LYS A 509 -5.31 37.40 19.23
CA LYS A 509 -4.97 38.27 20.37
C LYS A 509 -3.76 37.72 21.12
N ALA A 510 -2.80 38.60 21.39
CA ALA A 510 -1.60 38.28 22.15
C ALA A 510 -1.74 38.78 23.59
N TYR A 511 -1.49 37.90 24.55
CA TYR A 511 -1.50 38.20 25.98
C TYR A 511 -0.15 37.86 26.62
N VAL A 512 0.22 38.62 27.65
CA VAL A 512 1.42 38.41 28.46
C VAL A 512 1.00 38.15 29.91
N GLN A 513 1.62 37.16 30.55
CA GLN A 513 1.34 36.80 31.94
C GLN A 513 1.96 37.83 32.91
N LYS A 514 1.17 38.47 33.79
CA LYS A 514 1.63 39.46 34.80
C LYS A 514 1.61 38.93 36.25
N GLY A 515 1.43 37.63 36.42
CA GLY A 515 1.35 36.94 37.71
C GLY A 515 0.71 35.57 37.57
N VAL A 516 0.46 34.87 38.67
CA VAL A 516 -0.27 33.60 38.65
C VAL A 516 -1.66 33.85 38.07
N GLU A 517 -1.93 33.24 36.90
CA GLU A 517 -3.20 33.30 36.13
C GLU A 517 -3.73 34.68 35.69
N LYS A 518 -2.94 35.76 35.82
CA LYS A 518 -3.33 37.10 35.32
C LYS A 518 -2.72 37.38 33.96
N TRP A 519 -3.56 37.55 32.95
CA TRP A 519 -3.18 37.85 31.57
C TRP A 519 -3.44 39.32 31.21
N GLN A 520 -2.45 40.00 30.64
CA GLN A 520 -2.57 41.36 30.10
C GLN A 520 -2.58 41.31 28.58
N LEU A 521 -3.60 41.90 27.95
CA LEU A 521 -3.67 42.04 26.49
C LEU A 521 -2.55 42.98 26.01
N VAL A 522 -1.89 42.61 24.91
CA VAL A 522 -0.93 43.48 24.21
C VAL A 522 -1.52 43.87 22.87
N ASP A 523 -1.84 45.15 22.71
CA ASP A 523 -2.39 45.68 21.47
C ASP A 523 -1.39 45.59 20.31
N LEU A 524 -1.94 45.48 19.10
CA LEU A 524 -1.14 45.46 17.88
C LEU A 524 -0.46 46.82 17.68
N THR A 525 0.85 46.81 17.48
CA THR A 525 1.63 48.03 17.23
C THR A 525 1.83 48.27 15.74
N THR A 526 2.23 47.24 14.99
CA THR A 526 2.45 47.33 13.54
C THR A 526 2.09 46.03 12.82
N GLY A 527 1.71 46.15 11.54
CA GLY A 527 1.48 45.02 10.64
C GLY A 527 2.17 45.26 9.29
N LYS A 528 3.04 44.35 8.87
CA LYS A 528 3.77 44.42 7.60
C LYS A 528 3.34 43.29 6.68
N PRO A 529 2.84 43.56 5.46
CA PRO A 529 2.50 42.49 4.52
C PRO A 529 3.78 41.77 4.06
N ILE A 530 3.74 40.44 4.04
CA ILE A 530 4.86 39.58 3.62
C ILE A 530 4.58 38.79 2.33
N GLY A 531 3.39 38.96 1.74
CA GLY A 531 2.96 38.29 0.51
C GLY A 531 1.89 37.22 0.77
N GLU A 532 1.17 36.80 -0.28
CA GLU A 532 0.13 35.73 -0.20
C GLU A 532 -0.92 35.94 0.91
N ASN A 533 -1.34 37.19 1.15
CA ASN A 533 -2.25 37.59 2.23
C ASN A 533 -1.75 37.36 3.66
N TRP A 534 -0.49 36.97 3.85
CA TRP A 534 0.16 36.92 5.15
C TRP A 534 0.65 38.31 5.57
N VAL A 535 0.50 38.59 6.87
CA VAL A 535 0.93 39.83 7.50
C VAL A 535 1.76 39.50 8.74
N GLU A 536 3.00 39.98 8.79
CA GLU A 536 3.83 39.97 9.99
C GLU A 536 3.26 41.00 10.98
N ARG A 537 2.75 40.52 12.12
CA ARG A 537 2.16 41.34 13.17
C ARG A 537 3.15 41.50 14.32
N THR A 538 3.30 42.74 14.80
CA THR A 538 4.18 43.09 15.92
C THR A 538 3.37 43.73 17.04
N HIS A 539 3.46 43.17 18.23
CA HIS A 539 2.85 43.66 19.46
C HIS A 539 3.95 44.07 20.44
N VAL A 540 3.91 45.31 20.93
CA VAL A 540 4.92 45.85 21.86
C VAL A 540 4.26 46.26 23.16
N LEU A 541 4.74 45.69 24.26
CA LEU A 541 4.39 46.10 25.62
C LEU A 541 5.61 46.75 26.29
N THR A 542 5.45 47.96 26.81
CA THR A 542 6.48 48.67 27.58
C THR A 542 6.18 48.62 29.08
N ASN A 543 7.21 48.85 29.91
CA ASN A 543 7.11 48.93 31.37
C ASN A 543 6.55 47.65 32.05
N PHE A 544 6.91 46.48 31.52
CA PHE A 544 6.52 45.20 32.11
C PHE A 544 7.38 44.86 33.33
N ASN A 545 6.78 44.27 34.37
CA ASN A 545 7.44 43.95 35.63
C ASN A 545 7.01 42.55 36.11
N ALA A 546 7.88 41.55 35.87
CA ALA A 546 7.83 40.22 36.47
C ALA A 546 9.19 39.52 36.25
N ASN A 547 9.56 38.54 37.09
CA ASN A 547 10.80 37.77 36.91
C ASN A 547 10.70 36.74 35.78
N GLU A 548 9.49 36.24 35.52
CA GLU A 548 9.20 35.30 34.44
C GLU A 548 7.85 35.69 33.83
N THR A 549 7.69 35.41 32.54
CA THR A 549 6.47 35.67 31.79
C THR A 549 6.21 34.55 30.79
N ARG A 550 4.95 34.38 30.41
CA ARG A 550 4.51 33.53 29.30
C ARG A 550 3.72 34.37 28.34
N VAL A 551 3.77 34.00 27.07
CA VAL A 551 2.94 34.62 26.03
C VAL A 551 1.84 33.64 25.65
N LYS A 552 0.60 34.13 25.65
CA LYS A 552 -0.58 33.40 25.20
C LYS A 552 -1.10 34.01 23.90
N LEU A 553 -1.20 33.20 22.86
CA LEU A 553 -1.92 33.54 21.64
C LEU A 553 -3.32 32.92 21.72
N VAL A 554 -4.34 33.76 21.55
CA VAL A 554 -5.74 33.32 21.45
C VAL A 554 -6.19 33.57 20.03
N LEU A 555 -6.42 32.48 19.31
CA LEU A 555 -7.03 32.49 18.00
C LEU A 555 -8.55 32.49 18.18
N SER A 556 -9.24 33.27 17.36
CA SER A 556 -10.69 33.25 17.25
C SER A 556 -11.11 33.32 15.80
N GLY A 557 -12.12 32.54 15.42
CA GLY A 557 -12.56 32.47 14.04
C GLY A 557 -13.96 31.90 13.90
N THR A 558 -14.40 31.82 12.66
CA THR A 558 -15.66 31.17 12.28
C THR A 558 -15.36 30.03 11.31
N VAL A 559 -16.37 29.23 11.00
CA VAL A 559 -16.24 28.11 10.06
C VAL A 559 -15.67 28.53 8.69
N VAL A 560 -16.01 29.74 8.23
CA VAL A 560 -15.52 30.32 6.97
C VAL A 560 -14.18 31.03 7.17
N TYR A 561 -14.03 31.78 8.26
CA TYR A 561 -12.86 32.60 8.52
C TYR A 561 -11.95 31.95 9.54
N ARG A 562 -10.96 31.19 9.05
CA ARG A 562 -10.02 30.42 9.86
C ARG A 562 -8.66 31.14 9.95
N PRO A 563 -8.24 31.63 11.13
CA PRO A 563 -6.93 32.25 11.29
C PRO A 563 -5.82 31.20 11.25
N LYS A 564 -4.65 31.59 10.75
CA LYS A 564 -3.43 30.79 10.77
C LYS A 564 -2.27 31.64 11.26
N VAL A 565 -1.39 31.06 12.07
CA VAL A 565 -0.20 31.74 12.60
C VAL A 565 1.05 30.89 12.37
N LYS A 566 2.17 31.52 12.00
CA LYS A 566 3.48 30.87 11.86
C LYS A 566 4.63 31.76 12.34
N ASN A 567 5.79 31.16 12.58
CA ASN A 567 7.04 31.85 12.93
C ASN A 567 6.91 32.81 14.12
N LEU A 568 6.46 32.30 15.27
CA LEU A 568 6.38 33.07 16.50
C LEU A 568 7.78 33.43 17.00
N ARG A 569 7.99 34.70 17.34
CA ARG A 569 9.23 35.27 17.84
C ARG A 569 8.90 36.24 18.96
N ILE A 570 9.52 36.08 20.12
CA ILE A 570 9.31 36.91 21.30
C ILE A 570 10.67 37.37 21.81
N ILE A 571 10.79 38.67 22.04
CA ILE A 571 12.01 39.30 22.53
C ILE A 571 11.65 40.10 23.79
N VAL A 572 12.42 39.88 24.86
CA VAL A 572 12.34 40.64 26.10
C VAL A 572 13.62 41.44 26.27
N THR A 573 13.51 42.77 26.24
CA THR A 573 14.61 43.72 26.42
C THR A 573 14.51 44.48 27.73
#